data_AF-A0A9D6MXI3-F1
#
_entry.id   AF-A0A9D6MXI3-F1
#
_cell.length_a   1.000
_cell.length_b   1.000
_cell.length_c   1.000
_cell.angle_alpha   90.00
_cell.angle_beta   90.00
_cell.angle_gamma   90.00
#
_symmetry.space_group_name_H-M   'P 1'
#
loop_
_entity.id
_entity.type
_entity.pdbx_description
1 polymer ?
#
loop_
_entity_poly.entity_id
_entity_poly.type
_entity_poly.pdbx_seq_one_letter_code
_entity_poly.pdbx_strand_id
1 'polypeptide(L)'
;MFKSQCKLFSSIVLILALVAGFFGACGVSSTTNGSGSPGAMIVGGAVQKNLSLAGTVTTFAGGGGFGYADGTGTGATLGNVYGVTTDGTSLYMCGSQDTIRQAVIATGVVTTVAGSGGLQGSTDGAGSAARFNQPIGITSDGTNLYLSDYTNNSIRKIK
;
A
#
# COMPACT_ATOMS: atom_id res chain seq x y z
N MET A 1 44.36 -17.23 0.06
CA MET A 1 43.37 -17.43 -1.02
C MET A 1 42.55 -18.66 -0.67
N PHE A 2 41.31 -18.50 -0.21
CA PHE A 2 40.07 -18.41 -1.01
C PHE A 2 39.52 -19.78 -1.47
N LYS A 3 38.38 -20.16 -0.87
CA LYS A 3 37.27 -21.00 -1.37
C LYS A 3 37.61 -22.14 -2.36
N SER A 4 37.42 -23.38 -1.92
CA SER A 4 37.07 -24.49 -2.83
C SER A 4 35.96 -25.39 -2.27
N GLN A 5 34.77 -25.25 -2.86
CA GLN A 5 33.75 -26.29 -3.09
C GLN A 5 33.38 -27.25 -1.94
N CYS A 6 32.61 -26.77 -0.96
CA CYS A 6 31.64 -27.65 -0.29
C CYS A 6 30.36 -27.75 -1.15
N LYS A 7 30.48 -28.49 -2.26
CA LYS A 7 29.34 -28.99 -3.05
C LYS A 7 29.75 -30.36 -3.59
N LEU A 8 29.01 -31.40 -3.22
CA LEU A 8 28.30 -32.33 -4.12
C LEU A 8 27.84 -33.57 -3.30
N PHE A 9 26.55 -33.91 -3.43
CA PHE A 9 26.01 -35.28 -3.34
C PHE A 9 26.26 -36.09 -2.05
N SER A 10 25.29 -35.98 -1.12
CA SER A 10 24.82 -37.14 -0.35
C SER A 10 23.28 -37.06 -0.35
N SER A 11 22.60 -37.59 -1.37
CA SER A 11 22.32 -39.02 -1.60
C SER A 11 21.13 -39.52 -0.78
N ILE A 12 20.06 -39.83 -1.54
CA ILE A 12 19.16 -40.97 -1.34
C ILE A 12 18.19 -40.91 -0.14
N VAL A 13 16.94 -40.64 -0.50
CA VAL A 13 15.71 -41.00 0.20
C VAL A 13 15.67 -42.50 0.48
N LEU A 14 15.46 -42.96 1.74
CA LEU A 14 14.63 -44.14 2.04
C LEU A 14 14.32 -44.41 3.55
N ILE A 15 13.01 -44.41 3.87
CA ILE A 15 12.24 -45.42 4.65
C ILE A 15 12.35 -45.58 6.20
N LEU A 16 11.15 -45.84 6.80
CA LEU A 16 10.81 -46.28 8.19
C LEU A 16 11.13 -45.28 9.33
N ALA A 17 10.37 -45.14 10.43
CA ALA A 17 9.09 -45.72 10.91
C ALA A 17 8.43 -44.71 11.91
N LEU A 18 7.21 -44.83 12.46
CA LEU A 18 6.13 -45.82 12.39
C LEU A 18 4.74 -45.10 12.48
N VAL A 19 3.78 -45.55 13.31
CA VAL A 19 2.43 -44.99 13.50
C VAL A 19 2.05 -44.89 14.98
N ALA A 20 1.58 -43.72 15.41
CA ALA A 20 0.57 -43.47 16.46
C ALA A 20 0.22 -41.96 16.39
N GLY A 21 -1.02 -41.49 16.29
CA GLY A 21 -2.29 -42.13 16.60
C GLY A 21 -3.10 -41.19 17.50
N PHE A 22 -3.64 -40.09 16.96
CA PHE A 22 -4.61 -39.26 17.68
C PHE A 22 -5.54 -38.50 16.72
N PHE A 23 -6.78 -38.97 16.59
CA PHE A 23 -7.89 -38.11 16.18
C PHE A 23 -8.25 -37.25 17.40
N GLY A 24 -8.06 -35.93 17.33
CA GLY A 24 -8.34 -35.06 18.47
C GLY A 24 -8.37 -33.57 18.13
N ALA A 25 -9.59 -33.02 18.06
CA ALA A 25 -9.94 -31.60 18.06
C ALA A 25 -9.39 -30.70 16.93
N CYS A 26 -10.31 -30.04 16.23
CA CYS A 26 -10.05 -28.78 15.55
C CYS A 26 -9.76 -27.69 16.61
N GLY A 27 -8.51 -27.61 17.05
CA GLY A 27 -8.02 -26.56 17.93
C GLY A 27 -7.72 -25.29 17.14
N VAL A 28 -8.75 -24.48 16.82
CA VAL A 28 -8.54 -23.09 16.39
C VAL A 28 -8.07 -22.31 17.63
N SER A 29 -6.77 -22.40 17.92
CA SER A 29 -6.18 -21.77 19.10
C SER A 29 -6.21 -20.24 18.93
N SER A 30 -7.10 -19.60 19.67
CA SER A 30 -7.13 -18.14 19.82
C SER A 30 -5.94 -17.70 20.65
N THR A 31 -4.89 -17.20 19.99
CA THR A 31 -3.77 -16.54 20.67
C THR A 31 -4.19 -15.14 21.12
N THR A 32 -4.85 -15.14 22.28
CA THR A 32 -4.98 -14.09 23.30
C THR A 32 -4.22 -12.78 23.07
N ASN A 33 -4.91 -11.65 23.31
CA ASN A 33 -4.25 -10.42 23.77
C ASN A 33 -3.49 -10.72 25.07
N GLY A 34 -2.17 -10.83 25.00
CA GLY A 34 -1.32 -11.14 26.14
C GLY A 34 0.12 -10.71 25.88
N SER A 35 0.72 -10.00 26.83
CA SER A 35 2.09 -9.50 26.76
C SER A 35 3.10 -10.65 26.84
N GLY A 36 3.65 -11.07 25.69
CA GLY A 36 4.71 -12.06 25.59
C GLY A 36 5.38 -12.03 24.22
N SER A 37 6.70 -12.20 24.20
CA SER A 37 7.63 -12.05 23.05
C SER A 37 7.07 -12.41 21.66
N PRO A 38 7.34 -11.59 20.61
CA PRO A 38 6.85 -11.85 19.25
C PRO A 38 7.60 -13.01 18.57
N GLY A 39 7.22 -14.24 18.90
CA GLY A 39 7.55 -15.42 18.10
C GLY A 39 6.78 -15.37 16.78
N ALA A 40 7.47 -15.10 15.68
CA ALA A 40 6.86 -14.89 14.37
C ALA A 40 6.33 -16.22 13.78
N MET A 41 5.03 -16.49 13.97
CA MET A 41 4.33 -17.59 13.30
C MET A 41 3.87 -17.17 11.90
N ILE A 42 4.80 -17.20 10.92
CA ILE A 42 4.49 -16.90 9.52
C ILE A 42 4.07 -18.18 8.79
N VAL A 43 2.77 -18.44 8.72
CA VAL A 43 2.20 -19.45 7.80
C VAL A 43 1.74 -18.73 6.53
N GLY A 44 2.65 -18.53 5.58
CA GLY A 44 2.30 -18.08 4.23
C GLY A 44 3.13 -16.92 3.66
N GLY A 45 4.33 -17.21 3.16
CA GLY A 45 4.92 -16.63 1.93
C GLY A 45 5.33 -15.16 1.87
N ALA A 46 4.66 -14.24 2.59
CA ALA A 46 4.97 -12.82 2.55
C ALA A 46 5.82 -12.42 3.77
N VAL A 47 6.94 -11.73 3.52
CA VAL A 47 7.65 -10.98 4.57
C VAL A 47 6.83 -9.74 4.90
N GLN A 48 5.77 -9.91 5.68
CA GLN A 48 5.06 -8.79 6.26
C GLN A 48 6.01 -8.14 7.28
N LYS A 49 6.57 -6.97 6.93
CA LYS A 49 7.36 -6.14 7.85
C LYS A 49 6.50 -5.95 9.11
N ASN A 50 6.95 -6.47 10.24
CA ASN A 50 6.11 -6.66 11.43
C ASN A 50 5.42 -5.34 11.80
N LEU A 51 4.09 -5.29 11.67
CA LEU A 51 3.33 -4.06 11.76
C LEU A 51 3.15 -3.71 13.24
N SER A 52 4.11 -2.93 13.77
CA SER A 52 4.06 -2.46 15.16
C SER A 52 3.03 -1.33 15.28
N LEU A 53 1.78 -1.69 15.56
CA LEU A 53 0.74 -0.73 15.93
C LEU A 53 0.95 -0.25 17.38
N ALA A 54 1.89 0.66 17.57
CA ALA A 54 1.79 1.62 18.67
C ALA A 54 0.59 2.53 18.34
N GLY A 55 -0.53 2.36 19.05
CA GLY A 55 -1.86 2.91 18.69
C GLY A 55 -2.04 4.43 18.76
N THR A 56 -0.97 5.21 18.59
CA THR A 56 -1.00 6.67 18.53
C THR A 56 -1.40 7.13 17.13
N VAL A 57 -2.55 7.79 17.02
CA VAL A 57 -3.01 8.40 15.76
C VAL A 57 -2.45 9.82 15.65
N THR A 58 -1.84 10.14 14.50
CA THR A 58 -1.33 11.49 14.17
C THR A 58 -1.73 11.87 12.74
N THR A 59 -1.99 13.15 12.51
CA THR A 59 -2.32 13.66 11.17
C THR A 59 -1.04 13.78 10.34
N PHE A 60 -0.89 12.93 9.33
CA PHE A 60 0.26 12.96 8.42
C PHE A 60 0.20 14.13 7.43
N ALA A 61 -0.96 14.37 6.80
CA ALA A 61 -1.19 15.48 5.87
C ALA A 61 -2.66 15.93 5.91
N GLY A 62 -2.91 17.19 5.54
CA GLY A 62 -4.25 17.78 5.51
C GLY A 62 -4.59 18.59 6.76
N GLY A 63 -4.52 19.93 6.67
CA GLY A 63 -4.82 20.84 7.78
C GLY A 63 -6.31 21.04 8.12
N GLY A 64 -7.21 20.17 7.67
CA GLY A 64 -8.66 20.30 7.86
C GLY A 64 -9.37 21.26 6.89
N GLY A 65 -8.63 22.04 6.10
CA GLY A 65 -9.20 22.84 5.00
C GLY A 65 -9.50 21.98 3.77
N PHE A 66 -10.72 22.08 3.24
CA PHE A 66 -11.12 21.45 1.97
C PHE A 66 -10.43 22.14 0.79
N GLY A 67 -9.74 21.37 -0.05
CA GLY A 67 -9.04 21.92 -1.21
C GLY A 67 -8.02 20.95 -1.81
N TYR A 68 -7.13 21.46 -2.65
CA TYR A 68 -6.07 20.68 -3.30
C TYR A 68 -4.73 21.43 -3.30
N ALA A 69 -4.54 22.39 -2.38
CA ALA A 69 -3.31 23.15 -2.30
C ALA A 69 -2.16 22.25 -1.86
N ASP A 70 -1.08 22.28 -2.65
CA ASP A 70 0.18 21.60 -2.36
C ASP A 70 0.91 22.28 -1.19
N GLY A 71 1.69 21.51 -0.45
CA GLY A 71 2.31 21.95 0.80
C GLY A 71 2.81 20.79 1.65
N THR A 72 3.36 21.08 2.83
CA THR A 72 3.96 20.06 3.72
C THR A 72 3.07 19.78 4.91
N GLY A 73 2.73 18.51 5.14
CA GLY A 73 1.96 18.04 6.29
C GLY A 73 0.59 18.72 6.40
N THR A 74 0.34 19.38 7.53
CA THR A 74 -0.88 20.17 7.79
C THR A 74 -0.97 21.44 6.95
N GLY A 75 0.10 21.88 6.29
CA GLY A 75 0.08 23.00 5.34
C GLY A 75 -0.58 22.67 4.00
N ALA A 76 -0.70 21.39 3.64
CA ALA A 76 -1.47 20.97 2.47
C ALA A 76 -2.98 20.95 2.81
N THR A 77 -3.83 21.37 1.86
CA THR A 77 -5.28 21.15 1.92
C THR A 77 -5.65 19.93 1.10
N LEU A 78 -6.52 19.08 1.62
CA LEU A 78 -7.01 17.86 0.96
C LEU A 78 -8.54 17.93 0.90
N GLY A 79 -9.11 17.52 -0.24
CA GLY A 79 -10.54 17.31 -0.37
C GLY A 79 -10.94 15.98 0.27
N ASN A 80 -12.11 15.47 -0.12
CA ASN A 80 -12.50 14.12 0.29
C ASN A 80 -11.60 13.11 -0.43
N VAL A 81 -10.63 12.54 0.28
CA VAL A 81 -9.78 11.45 -0.23
C VAL A 81 -10.60 10.17 -0.20
N TYR A 82 -10.73 9.50 -1.34
CA TYR A 82 -11.51 8.27 -1.50
C TYR A 82 -10.62 7.03 -1.60
N GLY A 83 -9.49 7.14 -2.31
CA GLY A 83 -8.53 6.07 -2.49
C GLY A 83 -7.13 6.50 -2.13
N VAL A 84 -6.36 5.58 -1.56
CA VAL A 84 -4.93 5.73 -1.29
C VAL A 84 -4.18 4.45 -1.65
N THR A 85 -2.99 4.59 -2.24
CA THR A 85 -2.04 3.50 -2.49
C THR A 85 -0.61 3.96 -2.16
N THR A 86 0.37 3.05 -2.15
CA THR A 86 1.76 3.38 -1.82
C THR A 86 2.76 2.52 -2.59
N ASP A 87 3.91 3.12 -2.90
CA ASP A 87 5.12 2.42 -3.38
C ASP A 87 6.14 2.15 -2.25
N GLY A 88 5.80 2.48 -1.00
CA GLY A 88 6.67 2.41 0.18
C GLY A 88 7.53 3.66 0.43
N THR A 89 7.61 4.59 -0.53
CA THR A 89 8.31 5.88 -0.42
C THR A 89 7.33 7.06 -0.36
N SER A 90 6.22 6.94 -1.09
CA SER A 90 5.15 7.93 -1.22
C SER A 90 3.78 7.29 -1.06
N LEU A 91 2.80 8.10 -0.65
CA LEU A 91 1.37 7.79 -0.70
C LEU A 91 0.77 8.50 -1.91
N TYR A 92 0.06 7.79 -2.77
CA TYR A 92 -0.71 8.37 -3.87
C TYR A 92 -2.18 8.35 -3.52
N MET A 93 -2.85 9.49 -3.68
CA MET A 93 -4.22 9.72 -3.23
C MET A 93 -5.08 10.23 -4.40
N CYS A 94 -6.33 9.77 -4.44
CA CYS A 94 -7.36 10.29 -5.34
C CYS A 94 -8.60 10.72 -4.52
N GLY A 95 -9.37 11.68 -5.02
CA GLY A 95 -10.47 12.26 -4.25
C GLY A 95 -11.35 13.24 -5.03
N SER A 96 -12.23 13.92 -4.31
CA SER A 96 -13.27 14.83 -4.84
C SER A 96 -12.79 16.08 -5.60
N GLN A 97 -11.47 16.27 -5.72
CA GLN A 97 -10.88 17.44 -6.38
C GLN A 97 -10.32 17.11 -7.76
N ASP A 98 -10.77 16.04 -8.42
CA ASP A 98 -10.36 15.64 -9.79
C ASP A 98 -8.83 15.67 -10.03
N THR A 99 -8.08 15.39 -8.96
CA THR A 99 -6.63 15.52 -8.88
C THR A 99 -6.04 14.31 -8.20
N ILE A 100 -4.92 13.85 -8.74
CA ILE A 100 -4.15 12.73 -8.23
C ILE A 100 -2.92 13.32 -7.56
N ARG A 101 -2.71 12.99 -6.29
CA ARG A 101 -1.74 13.68 -5.42
C ARG A 101 -0.76 12.69 -4.82
N GLN A 102 0.50 13.09 -4.70
CA GLN A 102 1.58 12.31 -4.10
C GLN A 102 2.02 13.00 -2.81
N ALA A 103 2.01 12.27 -1.70
CA ALA A 103 2.59 12.70 -0.44
C ALA A 103 3.81 11.85 -0.10
N VAL A 104 4.99 12.47 -0.05
CA VAL A 104 6.26 11.77 0.23
C VAL A 104 6.32 11.42 1.72
N ILE A 105 6.43 10.13 2.05
CA ILE A 105 6.32 9.62 3.44
C ILE A 105 7.42 10.20 4.34
N ALA A 106 8.64 10.34 3.81
CA ALA A 106 9.80 10.80 4.57
C ALA A 106 9.79 12.31 4.90
N THR A 107 9.06 13.13 4.14
CA THR A 107 9.10 14.60 4.26
C THR A 107 7.74 15.24 4.54
N GLY A 108 6.64 14.50 4.36
CA GLY A 108 5.28 15.03 4.45
C GLY A 108 4.89 15.98 3.31
N VAL A 109 5.72 16.14 2.28
CA VAL A 109 5.46 17.04 1.14
C VAL A 109 4.39 16.43 0.24
N VAL A 110 3.28 17.15 0.08
CA VAL A 110 2.15 16.81 -0.80
C VAL A 110 2.22 17.63 -2.08
N THR A 111 2.17 16.96 -3.22
CA THR A 111 2.19 17.54 -4.56
C THR A 111 1.07 17.00 -5.44
N THR A 112 0.64 17.77 -6.44
CA THR A 112 -0.34 17.32 -7.43
C THR A 112 0.38 16.74 -8.64
N VAL A 113 0.17 15.44 -8.89
CA VAL A 113 0.81 14.66 -9.97
C VAL A 113 0.07 14.84 -11.28
N ALA A 114 -1.27 14.79 -11.24
CA ALA A 114 -2.12 14.91 -12.43
C ALA A 114 -3.50 15.48 -12.08
N GLY A 115 -4.18 16.05 -13.08
CA GLY A 115 -5.50 16.66 -12.89
C GLY A 115 -5.43 18.16 -12.61
N SER A 116 -6.59 18.81 -12.56
CA SER A 116 -6.72 20.22 -12.20
C SER A 116 -8.00 20.41 -11.40
N GLY A 117 -7.89 20.92 -10.17
CA GLY A 117 -8.99 20.85 -9.23
C GLY A 117 -10.21 21.66 -9.65
N GLY A 118 -11.39 21.01 -9.62
CA GLY A 118 -12.66 21.58 -10.08
C GLY A 118 -12.85 21.58 -11.59
N LEU A 119 -11.89 21.06 -12.37
CA LEU A 119 -12.03 20.88 -13.82
C LEU A 119 -12.27 19.41 -14.14
N GLN A 120 -13.51 18.98 -13.96
CA GLN A 120 -13.95 17.64 -14.33
C GLN A 120 -13.86 17.39 -15.84
N GLY A 121 -13.61 16.15 -16.25
CA GLY A 121 -13.63 15.72 -17.66
C GLY A 121 -12.87 14.43 -17.89
N SER A 122 -12.82 13.96 -19.13
CA SER A 122 -12.15 12.69 -19.53
C SER A 122 -10.88 12.89 -20.36
N THR A 123 -10.44 14.14 -20.59
CA THR A 123 -9.27 14.46 -21.41
C THR A 123 -8.00 13.78 -20.90
N ASP A 124 -7.33 13.04 -21.78
CA ASP A 124 -5.98 12.53 -21.52
C ASP A 124 -4.93 13.63 -21.73
N GLY A 125 -3.89 13.62 -20.90
CA GLY A 125 -2.82 14.61 -20.96
C GLY A 125 -1.75 14.35 -19.91
N ALA A 126 -0.67 15.13 -19.93
CA ALA A 126 0.37 15.10 -18.90
C ALA A 126 0.05 16.09 -17.77
N GLY A 127 0.27 15.69 -16.52
CA GLY A 127 0.14 16.57 -15.36
C GLY A 127 -1.22 17.29 -15.28
N SER A 128 -1.17 18.62 -15.21
CA SER A 128 -2.35 19.49 -15.13
C SER A 128 -3.15 19.64 -16.43
N ALA A 129 -2.76 18.98 -17.52
CA ALA A 129 -3.57 18.87 -18.73
C ALA A 129 -4.56 17.69 -18.68
N ALA A 130 -4.28 16.65 -17.88
CA ALA A 130 -5.21 15.54 -17.66
C ALA A 130 -6.49 16.03 -16.95
N ARG A 131 -7.64 15.44 -17.28
CA ARG A 131 -8.91 15.67 -16.60
C ARG A 131 -9.45 14.33 -16.10
N PHE A 132 -10.02 14.35 -14.90
CA PHE A 132 -10.68 13.21 -14.25
C PHE A 132 -12.09 13.65 -13.83
N ASN A 133 -12.94 12.72 -13.41
CA ASN A 133 -14.28 13.04 -12.91
C ASN A 133 -14.63 12.11 -11.74
N GLN A 134 -14.38 12.60 -10.53
CA GLN A 134 -14.57 11.88 -9.27
C GLN A 134 -13.80 10.54 -9.20
N PRO A 135 -12.45 10.55 -9.25
CA PRO A 135 -11.66 9.31 -9.13
C PRO A 135 -11.78 8.73 -7.71
N ILE A 136 -12.40 7.54 -7.57
CA ILE A 136 -12.72 6.95 -6.26
C ILE A 136 -11.70 5.91 -5.78
N GLY A 137 -10.92 5.31 -6.68
CA GLY A 137 -9.96 4.26 -6.36
C GLY A 137 -8.66 4.42 -7.13
N ILE A 138 -7.57 4.00 -6.50
CA ILE A 138 -6.21 4.08 -7.04
C ILE A 138 -5.41 2.85 -6.61
N THR A 139 -4.63 2.29 -7.53
CA THR A 139 -3.71 1.18 -7.29
C THR A 139 -2.43 1.36 -8.10
N SER A 140 -1.38 0.61 -7.78
CA SER A 140 -0.07 0.67 -8.44
C SER A 140 0.39 -0.71 -8.88
N ASP A 141 1.04 -0.81 -10.05
CA ASP A 141 1.82 -2.01 -10.43
C ASP A 141 3.30 -1.91 -10.07
N GLY A 142 3.69 -0.86 -9.34
CA GLY A 142 5.09 -0.54 -9.00
C GLY A 142 5.81 0.31 -10.04
N THR A 143 5.23 0.51 -11.22
CA THR A 143 5.75 1.41 -12.29
C THR A 143 4.71 2.45 -12.73
N ASN A 144 3.43 2.12 -12.65
CA ASN A 144 2.30 2.90 -13.15
C ASN A 144 1.18 2.93 -12.09
N LEU A 145 0.42 4.02 -12.08
CA LEU A 145 -0.80 4.13 -11.28
C LEU A 145 -2.03 3.86 -12.16
N TYR A 146 -2.98 3.09 -11.65
CA TYR A 146 -4.27 2.82 -12.28
C TYR A 146 -5.39 3.33 -11.39
N LEU A 147 -6.37 4.00 -11.99
CA LEU A 147 -7.39 4.74 -11.27
C LEU A 147 -8.77 4.45 -11.82
N SER A 148 -9.77 4.28 -10.94
CA SER A 148 -11.17 4.22 -11.33
C SER A 148 -11.76 5.63 -11.40
N ASP A 149 -11.93 6.11 -12.63
CA ASP A 149 -12.50 7.40 -12.97
C ASP A 149 -14.02 7.24 -13.08
N TYR A 150 -14.67 7.33 -11.92
CA TYR A 150 -16.01 6.80 -11.64
C TYR A 150 -17.08 7.33 -12.59
N THR A 151 -17.22 8.66 -12.65
CA THR A 151 -18.29 9.30 -13.45
C THR A 151 -18.02 9.21 -14.94
N ASN A 152 -16.75 9.08 -15.34
CA ASN A 152 -16.34 8.84 -16.73
C ASN A 152 -16.42 7.36 -17.14
N ASN A 153 -16.81 6.44 -16.24
CA ASN A 153 -16.92 5.00 -16.49
C ASN A 153 -15.64 4.36 -17.09
N SER A 154 -14.46 4.81 -16.65
CA SER A 154 -13.19 4.37 -17.25
C SER A 154 -12.10 4.06 -16.22
N ILE A 155 -11.13 3.23 -16.62
CA ILE A 155 -9.89 3.03 -15.88
C ILE A 155 -8.81 3.86 -16.55
N ARG A 156 -8.22 4.80 -15.81
CA ARG A 156 -7.17 5.69 -16.30
C ARG A 156 -5.81 5.18 -15.84
N LYS A 157 -4.79 5.34 -16.68
CA LYS A 157 -3.41 4.95 -16.38
C LYS A 157 -2.51 6.18 -16.37
N ILE A 158 -1.75 6.36 -15.29
CA ILE A 158 -0.67 7.34 -15.17
C ILE A 158 0.66 6.58 -15.19
N LYS A 159 1.65 7.14 -15.89
CA LYS A 159 3.03 6.67 -15.98
C LYS A 159 3.96 7.70 -15.34
#